data_AF-A0A846DNX4-F1
#
_entry.id   AF-A0A846DNX4-F1
#
_cell.length_a   1.000
_cell.length_b   1.000
_cell.length_c   1.000
_cell.angle_alpha   90.00
_cell.angle_beta   90.00
_cell.angle_gamma   90.00
#
_symmetry.space_group_name_H-M   'P 1'
#
loop_
_entity.id
_entity.type
_entity.pdbx_description
1 polymer ?
#
loop_
_entity_poly.entity_id
_entity_poly.type
_entity_poly.pdbx_seq_one_letter_code
_entity_poly.pdbx_strand_id
1 'polypeptide(L)'
;DVIKDFENDNIGSIGFDAFSKVFGQCSVYPLALEDENQNPISPLIQENGKPVNPQTDLCKDKGNYRPNIKAFISERYPLAYPLTVIYPRDNRLEPKGKKFAEILRTKEIQRLLQQTGLIPLQPLD
;
A
#
# COMPACT_ATOMS: atom_id res chain seq x y z
N ASP A 1 14.60 5.67 -13.21
CA ASP A 1 13.91 5.24 -11.97
C ASP A 1 13.54 6.54 -11.33
N VAL A 2 12.25 6.81 -11.13
CA VAL A 2 11.74 8.14 -10.73
C VAL A 2 12.50 8.70 -9.53
N ILE A 3 12.88 7.84 -8.58
CA ILE A 3 13.67 8.24 -7.40
C ILE A 3 15.08 8.68 -7.82
N LYS A 4 15.74 7.89 -8.66
CA LYS A 4 17.09 8.19 -9.18
C LYS A 4 17.11 9.47 -10.02
N ASP A 5 16.08 9.68 -10.82
CA ASP A 5 15.97 10.82 -11.74
C ASP A 5 15.73 12.13 -10.95
N PHE A 6 14.97 12.07 -9.86
CA PHE A 6 14.82 13.16 -8.91
C PHE A 6 16.13 13.46 -8.16
N GLU A 7 16.77 12.42 -7.60
CA GLU A 7 17.95 12.59 -6.73
C GLU A 7 19.20 13.10 -7.46
N ASN A 8 19.40 12.72 -8.73
CA ASN A 8 20.62 13.06 -9.46
C ASN A 8 20.45 14.29 -10.36
N ASP A 9 19.30 14.42 -11.03
CA ASP A 9 19.13 15.41 -12.10
C ASP A 9 18.20 16.57 -11.70
N ASN A 10 17.59 16.51 -10.52
CA ASN A 10 16.67 17.52 -9.99
C ASN A 10 15.46 17.78 -10.92
N ILE A 11 15.07 16.75 -11.69
CA ILE A 11 13.94 16.78 -12.61
C ILE A 11 12.71 16.24 -11.90
N GLY A 12 11.63 17.03 -11.88
CA GLY A 12 10.32 16.57 -11.42
C GLY A 12 9.77 15.49 -12.36
N SER A 13 9.40 14.35 -11.81
CA SER A 13 8.87 13.21 -12.56
C SER A 13 7.66 12.59 -11.86
N ILE A 14 6.79 11.96 -12.65
CA ILE A 14 5.64 11.19 -12.16
C ILE A 14 5.85 9.76 -12.62
N GLY A 15 5.63 8.81 -11.72
CA GLY A 15 5.58 7.41 -12.09
C GLY A 15 4.82 6.57 -11.09
N PHE A 16 4.79 5.27 -11.38
CA PHE A 16 4.01 4.28 -10.66
C PHE A 16 4.95 3.19 -10.14
N ASP A 17 4.80 2.82 -8.88
CA ASP A 17 5.48 1.66 -8.31
C ASP A 17 4.63 1.05 -7.19
N ALA A 18 5.03 -0.11 -6.70
CA ALA A 18 4.41 -0.77 -5.57
C ALA A 18 4.45 0.14 -4.33
N PHE A 19 3.35 0.15 -3.58
CA PHE A 19 3.23 0.96 -2.37
C PHE A 19 4.35 0.69 -1.35
N SER A 20 4.83 -0.56 -1.25
CA SER A 20 5.95 -0.95 -0.39
C SER A 20 7.28 -0.26 -0.72
N LYS A 21 7.48 0.20 -1.96
CA LYS A 21 8.68 0.96 -2.36
C LYS A 21 8.53 2.46 -2.18
N VAL A 22 7.30 2.96 -2.32
CA VAL A 22 6.98 4.40 -2.18
C VAL A 22 6.86 4.79 -0.70
N PHE A 23 6.32 3.90 0.13
CA PHE A 23 6.16 4.16 1.56
C PHE A 23 7.53 4.31 2.24
N GLY A 24 7.70 5.41 2.99
CA GLY A 24 8.94 5.71 3.71
C GLY A 24 9.99 6.46 2.89
N GLN A 25 9.73 6.72 1.60
CA GLN A 25 10.58 7.60 0.78
C GLN A 25 10.40 9.06 1.18
N CYS A 26 11.49 9.82 1.18
CA CYS A 26 11.48 11.24 1.56
C CYS A 26 11.21 12.19 0.38
N SER A 27 11.58 11.77 -0.82
CA SER A 27 11.58 12.57 -2.04
C SER A 27 10.36 12.34 -2.93
N VAL A 28 9.50 11.38 -2.58
CA VAL A 28 8.34 10.99 -3.38
C VAL A 28 7.06 11.26 -2.61
N TYR A 29 6.21 12.10 -3.18
CA TYR A 29 4.88 12.39 -2.62
C TYR A 29 3.85 11.56 -3.38
N PRO A 30 3.17 10.61 -2.70
CA PRO A 30 2.14 9.83 -3.37
C PRO A 30 0.91 10.71 -3.62
N LEU A 31 0.36 10.59 -4.81
CA LEU A 31 -0.79 11.38 -5.24
C LEU A 31 -2.08 10.84 -4.64
N ALA A 32 -2.94 11.76 -4.19
CA ALA A 32 -4.34 11.44 -3.94
C ALA A 32 -5.02 11.21 -5.28
N LEU A 33 -5.73 10.10 -5.39
CA LEU A 33 -6.41 9.69 -6.62
C LEU A 33 -7.91 9.61 -6.37
N GLU A 34 -8.68 10.02 -7.36
CA GLU A 34 -10.13 9.87 -7.39
C GLU A 34 -10.52 8.84 -8.46
N ASP A 35 -11.64 8.17 -8.21
CA ASP A 35 -12.34 7.36 -9.21
C ASP A 35 -13.77 7.90 -9.33
N GLU A 36 -14.22 8.11 -10.57
CA GLU A 36 -15.59 8.52 -10.94
C GLU A 36 -16.27 9.56 -10.01
N ASN A 37 -15.85 10.83 -10.07
CA ASN A 37 -16.44 11.97 -9.33
C ASN A 37 -16.48 11.83 -7.79
N GLN A 38 -15.75 10.89 -7.21
CA GLN A 38 -15.59 10.78 -5.76
C GLN A 38 -14.50 11.72 -5.25
N ASN A 39 -14.50 11.98 -3.93
CA ASN A 39 -13.43 12.77 -3.32
C ASN A 39 -12.07 12.07 -3.48
N PRO A 40 -10.99 12.80 -3.84
CA PRO A 40 -9.65 12.23 -3.92
C PRO A 40 -9.22 11.56 -2.62
N ILE A 41 -8.72 10.34 -2.74
CA ILE A 41 -8.26 9.52 -1.62
C ILE A 41 -6.74 9.50 -1.61
N SER A 42 -6.17 10.02 -0.53
CA SER A 42 -4.73 9.91 -0.29
C SER A 42 -4.37 8.50 0.20
N PRO A 43 -3.31 7.88 -0.34
CA PRO A 43 -2.82 6.59 0.15
C PRO A 43 -2.07 6.70 1.48
N LEU A 44 -1.65 7.92 1.88
CA LEU A 44 -1.02 8.19 3.18
C LEU A 44 -1.85 9.20 3.99
N ILE A 45 -1.94 8.94 5.29
CA ILE A 45 -2.59 9.82 6.26
C ILE A 45 -1.65 10.09 7.43
N GLN A 46 -1.72 11.29 7.97
CA GLN A 46 -1.03 11.69 9.20
C GLN A 46 -1.69 11.05 10.44
N GLU A 47 -1.05 11.14 11.60
CA GLU A 47 -1.62 10.63 12.87
C GLU A 47 -3.02 11.20 13.18
N ASN A 48 -3.22 12.49 12.88
CA ASN A 48 -4.51 13.17 13.05
C ASN A 48 -5.59 12.73 12.02
N GLY A 49 -5.27 11.78 11.14
CA GLY A 49 -6.18 11.24 10.12
C GLY A 49 -6.32 12.10 8.86
N LYS A 50 -5.65 13.25 8.77
CA LYS A 50 -5.66 14.09 7.57
C LYS A 50 -4.73 13.53 6.49
N PRO A 51 -5.01 13.76 5.19
CA PRO A 51 -4.09 13.45 4.12
C PRO A 51 -2.72 14.09 4.32
N VAL A 52 -1.65 13.42 3.87
CA VAL A 52 -0.38 14.10 3.63
C VAL A 52 -0.52 15.07 2.46
N ASN A 53 0.23 16.16 2.48
CA ASN A 53 0.25 17.15 1.40
C ASN A 53 1.70 17.57 1.10
N PRO A 54 1.96 18.33 0.02
CA PRO A 54 3.31 18.76 -0.34
C PRO A 54 4.03 19.61 0.73
N GLN A 55 3.30 20.16 1.71
CA GLN A 55 3.86 20.91 2.82
C GLN A 55 4.25 20.00 4.00
N THR A 56 3.91 18.72 3.97
CA THR A 56 4.29 17.73 4.98
C THR A 56 5.71 17.24 4.70
N ASP A 57 6.65 17.45 5.61
CA ASP A 57 8.04 16.99 5.44
C ASP A 57 8.12 15.48 5.73
N LEU A 58 7.95 14.64 4.70
CA LEU A 58 7.93 13.19 4.82
C LEU A 58 9.21 12.58 5.42
N CYS A 59 10.32 13.33 5.48
CA CYS A 59 11.58 12.85 6.03
C CYS A 59 11.69 13.15 7.52
N LYS A 60 11.31 14.36 7.96
CA LYS A 60 11.25 14.71 9.38
C LYS A 60 10.07 14.07 10.09
N ASP A 61 8.96 13.90 9.38
CA ASP A 61 7.73 13.28 9.88
C ASP A 61 7.72 11.76 9.68
N LYS A 62 8.88 11.12 9.48
CA LYS A 62 8.98 9.65 9.45
C LYS A 62 8.42 9.07 10.75
N GLY A 63 7.30 8.36 10.64
CA GLY A 63 6.55 7.80 11.77
C GLY A 63 5.25 8.56 12.08
N ASN A 64 5.12 9.83 11.69
CA ASN A 64 3.93 10.65 11.91
C ASN A 64 2.88 10.50 10.79
N TYR A 65 3.16 9.65 9.80
CA TYR A 65 2.22 9.24 8.77
C TYR A 65 2.23 7.73 8.60
N ARG A 66 1.11 7.21 8.10
CA ARG A 66 0.87 5.79 7.93
C ARG A 66 0.04 5.54 6.67
N PRO A 67 0.05 4.30 6.16
CA PRO A 67 -0.85 3.91 5.08
C PRO A 67 -2.31 4.16 5.48
N ASN A 68 -3.11 4.63 4.52
CA ASN A 68 -4.55 4.75 4.68
C ASN A 68 -5.22 3.36 4.54
N ILE A 69 -4.93 2.47 5.49
CA ILE A 69 -5.34 1.05 5.47
C ILE A 69 -6.83 0.90 5.17
N LYS A 70 -7.67 1.77 5.76
CA LYS A 70 -9.12 1.74 5.53
C LYS A 70 -9.49 2.01 4.07
N ALA A 71 -8.83 2.95 3.39
CA ALA A 71 -9.08 3.24 1.99
C ALA A 71 -8.71 2.06 1.08
N PHE A 72 -7.56 1.42 1.35
CA PHE A 72 -7.11 0.26 0.59
C PHE A 72 -8.03 -0.96 0.78
N ILE A 73 -8.41 -1.29 2.02
CA ILE A 73 -9.27 -2.45 2.31
C ILE A 73 -10.69 -2.25 1.76
N SER A 74 -11.20 -1.02 1.80
CA SER A 74 -12.53 -0.70 1.25
C SER A 74 -12.54 -0.47 -0.26
N GLU A 75 -11.42 -0.73 -0.95
CA GLU A 75 -11.26 -0.54 -2.40
C GLU A 75 -11.58 0.89 -2.89
N ARG A 76 -11.54 1.88 -1.97
CA ARG A 76 -11.76 3.30 -2.29
C ARG A 76 -10.53 3.98 -2.85
N TYR A 77 -9.34 3.41 -2.64
CA TYR A 77 -8.15 3.88 -3.32
C TYR A 77 -8.07 3.22 -4.70
N PRO A 78 -8.09 3.97 -5.82
CA PRO A 78 -8.31 3.41 -7.16
C PRO A 78 -7.25 2.41 -7.63
N LEU A 79 -6.03 2.48 -7.10
CA LEU A 79 -4.92 1.59 -7.46
C LEU A 79 -4.65 0.52 -6.38
N ALA A 80 -5.66 0.18 -5.58
CA ALA A 80 -5.58 -0.94 -4.64
C ALA A 80 -5.83 -2.27 -5.37
N TYR A 81 -4.86 -3.19 -5.30
CA TYR A 81 -5.00 -4.52 -5.93
C TYR A 81 -4.73 -5.64 -4.93
N PRO A 82 -5.53 -6.73 -4.94
CA PRO A 82 -5.35 -7.84 -4.03
C PRO A 82 -4.18 -8.74 -4.44
N LEU A 83 -3.43 -9.24 -3.45
CA LEU A 83 -2.52 -10.36 -3.65
C LEU A 83 -3.35 -11.64 -3.85
N THR A 84 -3.24 -12.25 -5.03
CA THR A 84 -4.05 -13.42 -5.41
C THR A 84 -3.21 -14.69 -5.42
N VAL A 85 -3.72 -15.75 -4.79
CA VAL A 85 -3.13 -17.10 -4.85
C VAL A 85 -3.91 -17.94 -5.83
N ILE A 86 -3.25 -18.39 -6.89
CA ILE A 86 -3.85 -19.25 -7.92
C ILE A 86 -3.44 -20.71 -7.64
N TYR A 87 -4.41 -21.61 -7.58
CA TYR A 87 -4.17 -23.04 -7.41
C TYR A 87 -5.21 -23.89 -8.15
N PRO A 88 -4.87 -25.12 -8.56
CA PRO A 88 -5.81 -26.01 -9.26
C PRO A 88 -7.02 -26.37 -8.40
N ARG A 89 -8.20 -26.41 -9.03
CA ARG A 89 -9.43 -26.93 -8.43
C ARG A 89 -9.57 -28.43 -8.76
N ASP A 90 -8.60 -29.24 -8.34
CA ASP A 90 -8.61 -30.69 -8.52
C ASP A 90 -8.78 -31.39 -7.16
N ASN A 91 -9.96 -31.99 -6.95
CA ASN A 91 -10.29 -32.70 -5.70
C ASN A 91 -9.54 -34.03 -5.53
N ARG A 92 -8.78 -34.48 -6.54
CA ARG A 92 -7.91 -35.66 -6.45
C ARG A 92 -6.55 -35.34 -5.83
N LEU A 93 -6.18 -34.05 -5.79
CA LEU A 93 -4.93 -33.58 -5.20
C LEU A 93 -5.15 -33.11 -3.76
N GLU A 94 -4.10 -33.18 -2.95
CA GLU A 94 -4.12 -32.56 -1.62
C GLU A 94 -4.38 -31.04 -1.75
N PRO A 95 -5.22 -30.45 -0.87
CA PRO A 95 -5.67 -29.06 -0.99
C PRO A 95 -4.60 -28.03 -0.54
N LYS A 96 -3.34 -28.23 -0.93
CA LYS A 96 -2.17 -27.43 -0.50
C LYS A 96 -2.36 -25.95 -0.80
N GLY A 97 -2.82 -25.62 -2.01
CA GLY A 97 -3.05 -24.24 -2.43
C GLY A 97 -4.15 -23.55 -1.61
N LYS A 98 -5.27 -24.25 -1.36
CA LYS A 98 -6.33 -23.76 -0.48
C LYS A 98 -5.81 -23.54 0.95
N LYS A 99 -5.06 -24.49 1.49
CA LYS A 99 -4.50 -24.39 2.84
C LYS A 99 -3.49 -23.26 2.96
N PHE A 100 -2.64 -23.06 1.96
CA PHE A 100 -1.73 -21.93 1.88
C PHE A 100 -2.48 -20.59 1.86
N ALA A 101 -3.54 -20.46 1.06
CA ALA A 101 -4.38 -19.26 1.03
C ALA A 101 -5.08 -19.00 2.37
N GLU A 102 -5.51 -20.05 3.08
CA GLU A 102 -6.05 -19.93 4.45
C GLU A 102 -4.98 -19.43 5.43
N ILE A 103 -3.76 -19.96 5.36
CA ILE A 103 -2.62 -19.56 6.21
C ILE A 103 -2.30 -18.07 6.00
N LEU A 104 -2.27 -17.60 4.76
CA LEU A 104 -2.02 -16.19 4.44
C LEU A 104 -3.01 -15.24 5.11
N ARG A 105 -4.24 -15.68 5.40
CA ARG A 105 -5.29 -14.85 6.02
C ARG A 105 -5.22 -14.80 7.55
N THR A 106 -4.37 -15.60 8.19
CA THR A 106 -4.24 -15.60 9.65
C THR A 106 -3.65 -14.29 10.17
N LYS A 107 -3.99 -13.88 11.40
CA LYS A 107 -3.48 -12.63 12.01
C LYS A 107 -1.95 -12.59 12.04
N GLU A 108 -1.33 -13.74 12.30
CA GLU A 108 0.13 -13.88 12.36
C GLU A 108 0.79 -13.61 11.00
N ILE A 109 0.31 -14.26 9.94
CA ILE A 109 0.87 -14.04 8.60
C ILE A 109 0.52 -12.63 8.08
N GLN A 110 -0.66 -12.10 8.38
CA GLN A 110 -1.01 -10.72 8.02
C GLN A 110 -0.06 -9.69 8.68
N ARG A 111 0.40 -9.93 9.91
CA ARG A 111 1.45 -9.11 10.55
C ARG A 111 2.78 -9.21 9.82
N LEU A 112 3.19 -10.40 9.41
CA LEU A 112 4.43 -10.59 8.63
C LEU A 112 4.34 -9.90 7.25
N LEU A 113 3.20 -10.02 6.56
CA LEU A 113 2.99 -9.34 5.27
C LEU A 113 3.00 -7.81 5.42
N GLN A 114 2.48 -7.28 6.52
CA GLN A 114 2.54 -5.84 6.80
C GLN A 114 3.98 -5.33 6.88
N GLN A 115 4.90 -6.13 7.44
CA GLN A 115 6.33 -5.76 7.53
C GLN A 115 7.01 -5.65 6.17
N THR A 116 6.45 -6.29 5.12
CA THR A 116 6.96 -6.17 3.75
C THR A 116 6.35 -5.01 2.98
N GLY A 117 5.56 -4.15 3.65
CA GLY A 117 4.87 -3.01 3.03
C GLY A 117 3.59 -3.37 2.28
N LEU A 118 3.04 -4.58 2.49
CA LEU A 118 1.71 -4.94 2.00
C LEU A 118 0.63 -4.40 2.94
N ILE A 119 -0.53 -4.10 2.39
CA ILE A 119 -1.69 -3.71 3.20
C ILE A 119 -2.36 -4.99 3.73
N PRO A 120 -2.61 -5.10 5.05
CA PRO A 120 -3.31 -6.25 5.60
C PRO A 120 -4.79 -6.25 5.19
N LEU A 121 -5.41 -7.43 5.17
CA LEU A 121 -6.83 -7.62 4.84
C LEU A 121 -7.78 -6.98 5.86
N GLN A 122 -7.28 -6.68 7.05
CA GLN A 122 -8.01 -6.04 8.14
C GLN A 122 -7.05 -5.15 8.95
N PRO A 123 -7.54 -4.09 9.63
CA PRO A 123 -6.74 -3.38 10.61
C PRO A 123 -6.20 -4.36 11.66
N LEU A 124 -4.91 -4.24 11.96
CA LEU A 124 -4.24 -5.07 12.96
C LEU A 124 -3.97 -4.21 14.20
N ASP A 125 -4.29 -4.75 15.37
CA ASP A 125 -3.89 -4.21 16.67
C ASP A 125 -2.42 -4.53 16.98
#